data_AF-A0A6G0IUF7-F1
#
_entry.id   AF-A0A6G0IUF7-F1
#
_cell.length_a   1.000
_cell.length_b   1.000
_cell.length_c   1.000
_cell.angle_alpha   90.00
_cell.angle_beta   90.00
_cell.angle_gamma   90.00
#
_symmetry.space_group_name_H-M   'P 1'
#
loop_
_entity.id
_entity.type
_entity.pdbx_description
1 polymer ?
#
loop_
_entity_poly.entity_id
_entity_poly.type
_entity_poly.pdbx_seq_one_letter_code
_entity_poly.pdbx_strand_id
1 'polypeptide(L)'
;MGFRQVRTMAFAIDEINRNPNLLPNVTLGYSLYDNCINLGIGFRGALSLVSGQEDSFIDETCAGTPPVIGVVGDSSSTRSIAISTVLGLYRVPMVRAMIQILKHFGWTWAGLLISDDDYGLHAARSFQSDLAQSGEGCLAYLEILPWSYEQTELRRIVEMMKKSTARVVVRQNVTGLQWIASEAWSAASVLQTPRYMPYLGGTLGIAIRRGEITGLRDFLLQSRPDLHHSTSSGNSTVNQFWEYTFQCRFAPPPAGWVEAGGAICTGQEDLEKVETEFLDVSNLRSEYNVYKAVYALAYALDDMLQCEPGRGPFSGNTCGNLKGLEPWQV
;
A
#
# COMPACT_ATOMS: atom_id res chain seq x y z
N MET A 1 -2.95 8.29 -4.32
CA MET A 1 -1.88 7.41 -4.86
C MET A 1 -2.15 5.92 -4.60
N GLY A 2 -3.41 5.48 -4.44
CA GLY A 2 -3.75 4.07 -4.13
C GLY A 2 -4.70 3.38 -5.13
N PHE A 3 -5.18 4.10 -6.15
CA PHE A 3 -6.27 3.62 -7.01
C PHE A 3 -5.86 2.43 -7.89
N ARG A 4 -4.60 2.39 -8.36
CA ARG A 4 -4.08 1.24 -9.13
C ARG A 4 -4.05 -0.03 -8.28
N GLN A 5 -3.67 0.05 -7.02
CA GLN A 5 -3.69 -1.09 -6.09
C GLN A 5 -5.11 -1.61 -5.88
N VAL A 6 -6.08 -0.71 -5.69
CA VAL A 6 -7.51 -1.07 -5.57
C VAL A 6 -8.00 -1.78 -6.84
N ARG A 7 -7.69 -1.24 -8.03
CA ARG A 7 -8.06 -1.88 -9.29
C ARG A 7 -7.34 -3.21 -9.51
N THR A 8 -6.13 -3.37 -8.98
CA THR A 8 -5.40 -4.65 -9.00
C THR A 8 -6.07 -5.71 -8.12
N MET A 9 -6.58 -5.32 -6.95
CA MET A 9 -7.39 -6.22 -6.11
C MET A 9 -8.66 -6.66 -6.84
N ALA A 10 -9.39 -5.71 -7.44
CA ALA A 10 -10.59 -6.01 -8.22
C ALA A 10 -10.30 -6.94 -9.42
N PHE A 11 -9.17 -6.71 -10.11
CA PHE A 11 -8.70 -7.57 -11.19
C PHE A 11 -8.44 -9.01 -10.70
N ALA A 12 -7.70 -9.18 -9.60
CA ALA A 12 -7.40 -10.50 -9.05
C ALA A 12 -8.69 -11.27 -8.71
N ILE A 13 -9.66 -10.59 -8.10
CA ILE A 13 -10.96 -11.18 -7.75
C ILE A 13 -11.76 -11.57 -9.00
N ASP A 14 -11.83 -10.70 -10.02
CA ASP A 14 -12.50 -11.01 -11.29
C ASP A 14 -11.83 -12.19 -12.00
N GLU A 15 -10.50 -12.26 -11.97
CA GLU A 15 -9.74 -13.38 -12.53
C GLU A 15 -10.01 -14.70 -11.81
N ILE A 16 -10.04 -14.69 -10.46
CA ILE A 16 -10.36 -15.87 -9.64
C ILE A 16 -11.80 -16.33 -9.91
N ASN A 17 -12.77 -15.41 -9.91
CA ASN A 17 -14.18 -15.75 -10.16
C ASN A 17 -14.43 -16.35 -11.56
N ARG A 18 -13.55 -16.08 -12.53
CA ARG A 18 -13.60 -16.68 -13.88
C ARG A 18 -12.85 -18.00 -13.98
N ASN A 19 -12.06 -18.38 -12.97
CA ASN A 19 -11.25 -19.59 -12.98
C ASN A 19 -12.10 -20.79 -12.51
N PRO A 20 -12.41 -21.77 -13.39
CA PRO A 20 -13.23 -22.92 -13.00
C PRO A 20 -12.51 -23.89 -12.05
N ASN A 21 -11.18 -23.77 -11.89
CA ASN A 21 -10.37 -24.68 -11.09
C ASN A 21 -10.05 -24.16 -9.68
N LEU A 22 -10.40 -22.91 -9.38
CA LEU A 22 -10.12 -22.28 -8.09
C LEU A 22 -11.43 -21.73 -7.54
N LEU A 23 -11.86 -22.23 -6.38
CA LEU A 23 -13.15 -21.86 -5.76
C LEU A 23 -14.37 -22.11 -6.66
N PRO A 24 -14.56 -23.33 -7.20
CA PRO A 24 -15.72 -23.63 -8.04
C PRO A 24 -17.04 -23.46 -7.27
N ASN A 25 -18.00 -22.75 -7.87
CA ASN A 25 -19.30 -22.39 -7.29
C ASN A 25 -19.26 -21.39 -6.11
N VAL A 26 -18.15 -20.69 -5.93
CA VAL A 26 -18.01 -19.60 -4.97
C VAL A 26 -17.66 -18.32 -5.72
N THR A 27 -18.39 -17.24 -5.42
CA THR A 27 -18.07 -15.91 -5.96
C THR A 27 -17.46 -15.07 -4.85
N LEU A 28 -16.24 -14.61 -5.05
CA LEU A 28 -15.58 -13.66 -4.15
C LEU A 28 -16.13 -12.24 -4.40
N GLY A 29 -16.58 -11.60 -3.32
CA GLY A 29 -16.93 -10.19 -3.28
C GLY A 29 -15.84 -9.36 -2.58
N TYR A 30 -16.00 -8.04 -2.58
CA TYR A 30 -15.11 -7.13 -1.87
C TYR A 30 -15.80 -5.84 -1.45
N SER A 31 -15.31 -5.24 -0.36
CA SER A 31 -15.62 -3.89 0.07
C SER A 31 -14.32 -3.08 0.16
N LEU A 32 -14.36 -1.81 -0.25
CA LEU A 32 -13.18 -0.96 -0.33
C LEU A 32 -13.36 0.25 0.58
N TYR A 33 -12.34 0.54 1.38
CA TYR A 33 -12.30 1.72 2.24
C TYR A 33 -11.04 2.52 1.96
N ASP A 34 -11.21 3.82 1.72
CA ASP A 34 -10.09 4.75 1.64
C ASP A 34 -9.70 5.21 3.06
N ASN A 35 -8.48 4.88 3.46
CA ASN A 35 -7.93 5.29 4.76
C ASN A 35 -7.42 6.74 4.75
N CYS A 36 -7.33 7.40 3.58
CA CYS A 36 -6.80 8.75 3.40
C CYS A 36 -5.42 8.99 4.04
N ILE A 37 -4.61 7.93 4.19
CA ILE A 37 -3.32 7.94 4.91
C ILE A 37 -3.48 8.42 6.38
N ASN A 38 -4.70 8.32 6.93
CA ASN A 38 -5.03 8.75 8.28
C ASN A 38 -5.33 7.53 9.16
N LEU A 39 -4.66 7.46 10.32
CA LEU A 39 -4.80 6.34 11.24
C LEU A 39 -6.24 6.17 11.74
N GLY A 40 -6.89 7.26 12.15
CA GLY A 40 -8.25 7.22 12.69
C GLY A 40 -9.29 6.79 11.65
N ILE A 41 -9.11 7.23 10.40
CA ILE A 41 -9.99 6.83 9.29
C ILE A 41 -9.75 5.35 8.94
N GLY A 42 -8.50 4.94 8.78
CA GLY A 42 -8.15 3.54 8.50
C GLY A 42 -8.65 2.57 9.56
N PHE A 43 -8.52 2.93 10.84
CA PHE A 43 -9.01 2.11 11.95
C PHE A 43 -10.54 2.00 11.95
N ARG A 44 -11.27 3.09 11.69
CA ARG A 44 -12.73 3.06 11.56
C ARG A 44 -13.19 2.20 10.38
N GLY A 45 -12.51 2.30 9.24
CA GLY A 45 -12.78 1.44 8.08
C GLY A 45 -12.58 -0.04 8.40
N ALA A 46 -11.45 -0.39 9.03
CA ALA A 46 -11.18 -1.76 9.47
C ALA A 46 -12.22 -2.26 10.48
N LEU A 47 -12.62 -1.42 11.45
CA LEU A 47 -13.64 -1.80 12.43
C LEU A 47 -15.01 -2.00 11.77
N SER A 48 -15.40 -1.16 10.80
CA SER A 48 -16.65 -1.30 10.05
C SER A 48 -16.67 -2.59 9.23
N LEU A 49 -15.54 -2.96 8.61
CA LEU A 49 -15.38 -4.25 7.91
C LEU A 49 -15.53 -5.45 8.85
N VAL A 50 -14.96 -5.39 10.06
CA VAL A 50 -14.97 -6.52 11.00
C VAL A 50 -16.28 -6.61 11.77
N SER A 51 -16.91 -5.49 12.11
CA SER A 51 -18.16 -5.46 12.88
C SER A 51 -19.40 -5.72 12.03
N GLY A 52 -19.29 -5.62 10.69
CA GLY A 52 -20.43 -5.66 9.77
C GLY A 52 -21.37 -4.46 9.91
N GLN A 53 -20.99 -3.46 10.72
CA GLN A 53 -21.80 -2.28 11.01
C GLN A 53 -21.36 -1.17 10.05
N GLU A 54 -21.95 -1.15 8.87
CA GLU A 54 -21.97 0.04 8.02
C GLU A 54 -23.04 1.01 8.53
N ASP A 55 -22.70 2.30 8.59
CA ASP A 55 -23.72 3.35 8.76
C ASP A 55 -24.60 3.36 7.50
N SER A 56 -25.80 2.80 7.63
CA SER A 56 -26.97 2.85 6.73
C SER A 56 -26.99 1.94 5.48
N PHE A 57 -27.39 0.68 5.68
CA PHE A 57 -28.30 -0.02 4.77
C PHE A 57 -29.33 -0.79 5.59
N ILE A 58 -30.58 -0.31 5.63
CA ILE A 58 -31.72 -1.14 6.00
C ILE A 58 -32.08 -1.92 4.75
N ASP A 59 -31.44 -3.07 4.54
CA ASP A 59 -31.99 -4.06 3.62
C ASP A 59 -33.25 -4.64 4.29
N GLU A 60 -34.40 -4.56 3.61
CA GLU A 60 -35.70 -5.03 4.11
C GLU A 60 -35.71 -6.55 4.40
N THR A 61 -34.62 -7.25 4.11
CA THR A 61 -34.45 -8.70 4.34
C THR A 61 -33.85 -9.07 5.69
N CYS A 62 -33.34 -8.13 6.49
CA CYS A 62 -32.58 -8.40 7.73
C CYS A 62 -31.42 -9.41 7.56
N ALA A 63 -30.95 -9.65 6.33
CA ALA A 63 -29.72 -10.36 6.09
C ALA A 63 -28.57 -9.38 6.39
N GLY A 64 -27.90 -9.55 7.54
CA GLY A 64 -26.70 -8.77 7.86
C GLY A 64 -25.64 -8.88 6.75
N THR A 65 -24.67 -7.97 6.76
CA THR A 65 -23.54 -8.02 5.83
C THR A 65 -22.78 -9.35 5.98
N PRO A 66 -22.37 -10.00 4.86
CA PRO A 66 -21.62 -11.24 4.94
C PRO A 66 -20.29 -11.03 5.68
N PRO A 67 -19.82 -12.01 6.46
CA PRO A 67 -18.61 -11.86 7.27
C PRO A 67 -17.38 -11.61 6.39
N VAL A 68 -16.54 -10.66 6.79
CA VAL A 68 -15.26 -10.39 6.11
C VAL A 68 -14.25 -11.48 6.49
N ILE A 69 -13.87 -12.29 5.49
CA ILE A 69 -13.01 -13.48 5.66
C ILE A 69 -11.52 -13.08 5.72
N GLY A 70 -11.15 -11.91 5.19
CA GLY A 70 -9.78 -11.41 5.22
C GLY A 70 -9.69 -9.95 4.81
N VAL A 71 -8.62 -9.28 5.26
CA VAL A 71 -8.35 -7.88 4.94
C VAL A 71 -7.02 -7.80 4.20
N VAL A 72 -7.02 -7.19 3.01
CA VAL A 72 -5.81 -6.92 2.22
C VAL A 72 -5.44 -5.44 2.41
N GLY A 73 -4.48 -5.17 3.30
CA GLY A 73 -4.05 -3.82 3.67
C GLY A 73 -3.44 -3.80 5.08
N ASP A 74 -2.85 -2.71 5.57
CA ASP A 74 -2.68 -1.38 4.97
C ASP A 74 -1.31 -1.26 4.25
N SER A 75 -1.06 -0.17 3.53
CA SER A 75 0.26 0.11 2.95
C SER A 75 1.28 0.66 3.97
N SER A 76 0.83 1.35 5.03
CA SER A 76 1.70 1.82 6.11
C SER A 76 1.77 0.81 7.24
N SER A 77 2.98 0.61 7.79
CA SER A 77 3.17 -0.23 8.97
C SER A 77 2.47 0.33 10.20
N THR A 78 2.37 1.65 10.42
CA THR A 78 1.62 2.20 11.57
C THR A 78 0.16 1.79 11.55
N ARG A 79 -0.48 1.89 10.37
CA ARG A 79 -1.88 1.50 10.20
C ARG A 79 -2.04 -0.01 10.22
N SER A 80 -1.15 -0.74 9.56
CA SER A 80 -1.12 -2.21 9.60
C SER A 80 -0.85 -2.72 11.01
N ILE A 81 -0.01 -2.05 11.81
CA ILE A 81 0.25 -2.38 13.22
C ILE A 81 -1.02 -2.10 14.01
N ALA A 82 -1.66 -0.94 13.90
CA ALA A 82 -2.91 -0.69 14.60
C ALA A 82 -4.00 -1.73 14.28
N ILE A 83 -4.11 -2.14 13.01
CA ILE A 83 -5.03 -3.20 12.57
C ILE A 83 -4.57 -4.58 13.05
N SER A 84 -3.27 -4.88 12.98
CA SER A 84 -2.69 -6.19 13.32
C SER A 84 -2.34 -6.36 14.78
N THR A 85 -2.36 -5.32 15.63
CA THR A 85 -2.20 -5.50 17.08
C THR A 85 -3.43 -6.26 17.63
N VAL A 86 -4.51 -6.30 16.85
CA VAL A 86 -5.66 -7.19 17.00
C VAL A 86 -5.41 -8.60 16.41
N LEU A 87 -4.53 -8.74 15.41
CA LEU A 87 -4.29 -9.98 14.62
C LEU A 87 -2.90 -10.66 14.87
N GLY A 88 -2.06 -10.04 15.71
CA GLY A 88 -0.80 -10.48 16.32
C GLY A 88 0.22 -11.24 15.47
N LEU A 89 1.14 -10.55 14.76
CA LEU A 89 2.47 -11.08 14.33
C LEU A 89 3.31 -9.98 13.65
N TYR A 90 4.59 -9.75 14.00
CA TYR A 90 5.58 -9.10 13.09
C TYR A 90 7.06 -9.40 13.41
N ARG A 91 7.84 -9.70 12.35
CA ARG A 91 9.32 -9.58 12.28
C ARG A 91 9.71 -9.04 10.89
N VAL A 92 10.71 -8.15 10.82
CA VAL A 92 11.06 -7.42 9.57
C VAL A 92 12.44 -7.86 9.02
N PRO A 93 12.52 -8.42 7.80
CA PRO A 93 13.78 -8.87 7.19
C PRO A 93 14.65 -7.75 6.57
N MET A 94 14.14 -6.52 6.43
CA MET A 94 14.81 -5.41 5.71
C MET A 94 16.09 -4.91 6.38
N VAL A 95 16.08 -4.78 7.71
CA VAL A 95 17.21 -4.23 8.48
C VAL A 95 18.48 -5.05 8.28
N ARG A 96 18.34 -6.38 8.24
CA ARG A 96 19.46 -7.29 7.99
C ARG A 96 20.12 -7.04 6.65
N ALA A 97 19.36 -6.75 5.61
CA ALA A 97 19.92 -6.46 4.28
C ALA A 97 20.77 -5.17 4.29
N MET A 98 20.33 -4.11 4.99
CA MET A 98 21.10 -2.87 5.10
C MET A 98 22.44 -3.10 5.81
N ILE A 99 22.46 -3.89 6.88
CA ILE A 99 23.69 -4.22 7.62
C ILE A 99 24.64 -5.06 6.74
N GLN A 100 24.11 -5.99 5.95
CA GLN A 100 24.94 -6.75 5.00
C GLN A 100 25.56 -5.85 3.92
N ILE A 101 24.86 -4.81 3.47
CA ILE A 101 25.42 -3.81 2.55
C ILE A 101 26.57 -3.06 3.23
N LEU A 102 26.37 -2.56 4.45
CA LEU A 102 27.43 -1.88 5.21
C LEU A 102 28.67 -2.76 5.34
N LYS A 103 28.47 -4.02 5.72
CA LYS A 103 29.53 -5.02 5.85
C LYS A 103 30.26 -5.28 4.53
N HIS A 104 29.52 -5.45 3.44
CA HIS A 104 30.09 -5.73 2.12
C HIS A 104 31.03 -4.62 1.64
N PHE A 105 30.67 -3.35 1.91
CA PHE A 105 31.47 -2.19 1.51
C PHE A 105 32.45 -1.70 2.60
N GLY A 106 32.49 -2.36 3.76
CA GLY A 106 33.34 -1.96 4.88
C GLY A 106 32.97 -0.59 5.48
N TRP A 107 31.69 -0.19 5.40
CA TRP A 107 31.21 1.07 5.95
C TRP A 107 30.87 0.91 7.43
N THR A 108 31.72 1.49 8.28
CA THR A 108 31.62 1.35 9.74
C THR A 108 30.99 2.56 10.43
N TRP A 109 30.64 3.62 9.69
CA TRP A 109 30.11 4.85 10.26
C TRP A 109 29.00 5.43 9.39
N ALA A 110 27.76 5.36 9.87
CA ALA A 110 26.57 5.72 9.10
C ALA A 110 25.61 6.59 9.92
N GLY A 111 24.96 7.57 9.28
CA GLY A 111 23.77 8.18 9.85
C GLY A 111 22.55 7.25 9.71
N LEU A 112 21.45 7.59 10.36
CA LEU A 112 20.15 6.97 10.13
C LEU A 112 19.07 8.03 10.16
N LEU A 113 18.33 8.19 9.06
CA LEU A 113 17.10 8.97 9.04
C LEU A 113 15.90 8.04 8.97
N ILE A 114 14.91 8.34 9.79
CA ILE A 114 13.66 7.58 9.85
C ILE A 114 12.45 8.49 9.72
N SER A 115 11.34 7.93 9.26
CA SER A 115 10.03 8.60 9.33
C SER A 115 9.54 8.67 10.77
N ASP A 116 8.79 9.73 11.09
CA ASP A 116 8.09 9.86 12.38
C ASP A 116 6.82 8.99 12.41
N ASP A 117 7.00 7.68 12.36
CA ASP A 117 5.94 6.68 12.39
C ASP A 117 6.46 5.32 12.87
N ASP A 118 5.58 4.33 13.08
CA ASP A 118 5.98 3.02 13.61
C ASP A 118 6.91 2.27 12.66
N TYR A 119 6.82 2.51 11.34
CA TYR A 119 7.76 1.94 10.37
C TYR A 119 9.18 2.43 10.66
N GLY A 120 9.37 3.74 10.74
CA GLY A 120 10.66 4.36 11.01
C GLY A 120 11.21 4.00 12.39
N LEU A 121 10.39 4.10 13.43
CA LEU A 121 10.78 3.81 14.81
C LEU A 121 11.14 2.34 15.03
N HIS A 122 10.35 1.41 14.46
CA HIS A 122 10.64 -0.02 14.55
C HIS A 122 11.90 -0.39 13.77
N ALA A 123 12.08 0.19 12.58
CA ALA A 123 13.29 0.01 11.78
C ALA A 123 14.53 0.53 12.53
N ALA A 124 14.47 1.68 13.19
CA ALA A 124 15.58 2.21 13.97
C ALA A 124 15.96 1.31 15.14
N ARG A 125 14.98 0.83 15.92
CA ARG A 125 15.25 -0.09 17.05
C ARG A 125 15.90 -1.38 16.57
N SER A 126 15.34 -1.96 15.51
CA SER A 126 15.89 -3.19 14.91
C SER A 126 17.30 -2.96 14.36
N PHE A 127 17.53 -1.83 13.68
CA PHE A 127 18.84 -1.49 13.10
C PHE A 127 19.90 -1.24 14.17
N GLN A 128 19.57 -0.51 15.24
CA GLN A 128 20.46 -0.31 16.37
C GLN A 128 20.85 -1.63 17.03
N SER A 129 19.87 -2.51 17.27
CA SER A 129 20.09 -3.83 17.85
C SER A 129 20.98 -4.70 16.95
N ASP A 130 20.61 -4.86 15.68
CA ASP A 130 21.33 -5.76 14.76
C ASP A 130 22.73 -5.20 14.42
N LEU A 131 22.89 -3.87 14.32
CA LEU A 131 24.19 -3.26 14.09
C LEU A 131 25.11 -3.47 15.30
N ALA A 132 24.62 -3.24 16.53
CA ALA A 132 25.38 -3.50 17.75
C ALA A 132 25.78 -4.97 17.89
N GLN A 133 24.87 -5.90 17.54
CA GLN A 133 25.16 -7.34 17.56
C GLN A 133 26.17 -7.76 16.49
N SER A 134 26.15 -7.11 15.32
CA SER A 134 27.09 -7.44 14.25
C SER A 134 28.50 -6.94 14.51
N GLY A 135 28.67 -5.85 15.29
CA GLY A 135 29.97 -5.23 15.55
C GLY A 135 30.60 -4.54 14.33
N GLU A 136 29.84 -4.39 13.25
CA GLU A 136 30.33 -3.94 11.94
C GLU A 136 30.31 -2.40 11.78
N GLY A 137 29.80 -1.64 12.77
CA GLY A 137 29.79 -0.19 12.68
C GLY A 137 29.05 0.55 13.80
N CYS A 138 29.06 1.87 13.70
CA CYS A 138 28.45 2.80 14.64
C CYS A 138 27.46 3.73 13.93
N LEU A 139 26.42 4.12 14.66
CA LEU A 139 25.55 5.21 14.24
C LEU A 139 26.17 6.56 14.61
N ALA A 140 26.39 7.36 13.59
CA ALA A 140 26.80 8.74 13.64
C ALA A 140 25.76 9.64 14.32
N TYR A 141 24.52 9.38 13.95
CA TYR A 141 23.33 10.09 14.36
C TYR A 141 22.11 9.27 13.96
N LEU A 142 21.03 9.52 14.68
CA LEU A 142 19.68 9.07 14.37
C LEU A 142 18.78 10.30 14.42
N GLU A 143 18.16 10.66 13.30
CA GLU A 143 17.20 11.77 13.27
C GLU A 143 15.87 11.33 12.68
N ILE A 144 14.80 11.95 13.18
CA ILE A 144 13.44 11.67 12.78
C ILE A 144 13.00 12.77 11.81
N LEU A 145 12.49 12.38 10.65
CA LEU A 145 11.96 13.28 9.65
C LEU A 145 10.49 13.58 9.96
N PRO A 146 10.13 14.84 10.25
CA PRO A 146 8.74 15.20 10.52
C PRO A 146 7.89 15.12 9.24
N TRP A 147 6.63 14.70 9.40
CA TRP A 147 5.63 14.74 8.33
C TRP A 147 5.19 16.17 8.00
N SER A 148 5.22 17.07 8.98
CA SER A 148 4.94 18.49 8.79
C SER A 148 6.16 19.19 8.17
N TYR A 149 5.91 20.22 7.34
CA TYR A 149 6.97 21.00 6.72
C TYR A 149 7.54 22.04 7.71
N GLU A 150 8.10 21.57 8.81
CA GLU A 150 8.73 22.40 9.83
C GLU A 150 10.15 22.77 9.39
N GLN A 151 10.27 23.90 8.70
CA GLN A 151 11.52 24.40 8.12
C GLN A 151 12.68 24.46 9.11
N THR A 152 12.40 24.84 10.37
CA THR A 152 13.42 24.97 11.42
C THR A 152 14.05 23.62 11.74
N GLU A 153 13.23 22.59 11.89
CA GLU A 153 13.68 21.24 12.22
C GLU A 153 14.41 20.60 11.05
N LEU A 154 13.90 20.78 9.82
CA LEU A 154 14.59 20.32 8.62
C LEU A 154 15.97 20.96 8.47
N ARG A 155 16.11 22.27 8.75
CA ARG A 155 17.43 22.92 8.75
C ARG A 155 18.34 22.37 9.85
N ARG A 156 17.83 22.10 11.04
CA ARG A 156 18.60 21.53 12.15
C ARG A 156 19.20 20.17 11.74
N ILE A 157 18.39 19.30 11.15
CA ILE A 157 18.82 17.98 10.67
C ILE A 157 19.92 18.14 9.62
N VAL A 158 19.70 18.99 8.61
CA VAL A 158 20.69 19.27 7.55
C VAL A 158 22.02 19.78 8.13
N GLU A 159 21.97 20.72 9.08
CA GLU A 159 23.18 21.26 9.70
C GLU A 159 23.92 20.23 10.56
N MET A 160 23.21 19.35 11.25
CA MET A 160 23.83 18.24 11.96
C MET A 160 24.53 17.30 10.98
N MET A 161 23.88 16.98 9.86
CA MET A 161 24.49 16.13 8.86
C MET A 161 25.75 16.71 8.24
N LYS A 162 25.76 18.01 7.94
CA LYS A 162 26.96 18.69 7.40
C LYS A 162 28.14 18.64 8.36
N LYS A 163 27.88 18.63 9.67
CA LYS A 163 28.92 18.51 10.71
C LYS A 163 29.42 17.07 10.86
N SER A 164 28.64 16.11 10.39
CA SER A 164 28.94 14.69 10.52
C SER A 164 29.98 14.23 9.49
N THR A 165 30.86 13.30 9.88
CA THR A 165 31.84 12.68 8.95
C THR A 165 31.26 11.48 8.21
N ALA A 166 29.98 11.15 8.45
CA ALA A 166 29.27 10.04 7.82
C ALA A 166 29.08 10.35 6.35
N ARG A 167 29.66 9.50 5.50
CA ARG A 167 29.44 9.58 4.05
C ARG A 167 28.16 8.90 3.61
N VAL A 168 27.41 8.33 4.54
CA VAL A 168 26.08 7.74 4.34
C VAL A 168 25.11 8.60 5.14
N VAL A 169 24.10 9.21 4.48
CA VAL A 169 22.82 9.81 5.01
C VAL A 169 22.38 11.20 4.46
N VAL A 170 21.24 11.80 4.88
CA VAL A 170 20.16 12.38 4.03
C VAL A 170 19.88 13.93 4.01
N ARG A 171 20.27 14.66 2.94
CA ARG A 171 19.73 15.97 2.41
C ARG A 171 20.41 17.35 2.71
N GLN A 172 20.36 18.20 1.65
CA GLN A 172 20.63 19.65 1.40
C GLN A 172 22.08 20.20 1.26
N ASN A 173 22.45 20.53 0.01
CA ASN A 173 23.79 20.97 -0.45
C ASN A 173 24.96 20.13 0.07
N VAL A 174 24.67 18.85 0.36
CA VAL A 174 25.64 17.82 0.69
C VAL A 174 25.67 16.87 -0.50
N THR A 175 26.64 17.07 -1.38
CA THR A 175 26.96 16.12 -2.45
C THR A 175 28.01 15.13 -1.94
N GLY A 176 28.16 13.98 -2.61
CA GLY A 176 29.15 12.96 -2.21
C GLY A 176 28.72 12.05 -1.06
N LEU A 177 27.41 12.00 -0.75
CA LEU A 177 26.83 11.03 0.17
C LEU A 177 26.32 9.80 -0.58
N GLN A 178 26.62 8.63 -0.05
CA GLN A 178 26.11 7.35 -0.53
C GLN A 178 24.85 6.99 0.25
N TRP A 179 23.72 6.95 -0.43
CA TRP A 179 22.44 6.68 0.20
C TRP A 179 22.12 5.19 0.16
N ILE A 180 21.51 4.70 1.25
CA ILE A 180 20.87 3.39 1.30
C ILE A 180 19.38 3.63 1.52
N ALA A 181 18.56 3.35 0.50
CA ALA A 181 17.13 3.55 0.55
C ALA A 181 16.40 2.33 1.09
N SER A 182 15.43 2.58 1.96
CA SER A 182 14.47 1.56 2.37
C SER A 182 13.50 1.27 1.23
N GLU A 183 12.81 0.13 1.33
CA GLU A 183 11.90 -0.34 0.31
C GLU A 183 10.86 0.72 -0.09
N ALA A 184 10.30 1.40 0.90
CA ALA A 184 9.24 2.39 0.74
C ALA A 184 9.56 3.56 -0.22
N TRP A 185 10.84 3.94 -0.40
CA TRP A 185 11.19 5.10 -1.24
C TRP A 185 12.26 4.83 -2.29
N SER A 186 12.88 3.65 -2.28
CA SER A 186 13.87 3.24 -3.28
C SER A 186 13.36 3.36 -4.73
N ALA A 187 12.10 3.03 -4.96
CA ALA A 187 11.44 3.04 -6.26
C ALA A 187 10.41 4.17 -6.41
N ALA A 188 10.41 5.17 -5.51
CA ALA A 188 9.45 6.25 -5.54
C ALA A 188 9.74 7.23 -6.69
N SER A 189 8.87 7.22 -7.71
CA SER A 189 8.96 8.07 -8.90
C SER A 189 9.12 9.56 -8.57
N VAL A 190 8.45 10.04 -7.52
CA VAL A 190 8.53 11.44 -7.04
C VAL A 190 9.94 11.88 -6.64
N LEU A 191 10.80 10.95 -6.22
CA LEU A 191 12.20 11.22 -5.87
C LEU A 191 13.16 10.99 -7.04
N GLN A 192 12.71 10.29 -8.09
CA GLN A 192 13.51 9.96 -9.27
C GLN A 192 13.38 11.02 -10.37
N THR A 193 13.54 12.29 -10.02
CA THR A 193 13.45 13.40 -10.98
C THR A 193 14.80 14.07 -11.20
N PRO A 194 15.05 14.71 -12.36
CA PRO A 194 16.29 15.44 -12.62
C PRO A 194 16.63 16.49 -11.55
N ARG A 195 15.61 17.03 -10.88
CA ARG A 195 15.77 17.98 -9.76
C ARG A 195 16.48 17.37 -8.54
N TYR A 196 16.29 16.07 -8.29
CA TYR A 196 16.85 15.38 -7.12
C TYR A 196 18.10 14.54 -7.44
N MET A 197 18.34 14.20 -8.71
CA MET A 197 19.51 13.40 -9.13
C MET A 197 20.88 13.96 -8.71
N PRO A 198 21.11 15.28 -8.63
CA PRO A 198 22.36 15.80 -8.07
C PRO A 198 22.64 15.38 -6.62
N TYR A 199 21.62 14.95 -5.87
CA TYR A 199 21.71 14.59 -4.45
C TYR A 199 21.48 13.10 -4.19
N LEU A 200 20.58 12.47 -4.96
CA LEU A 200 20.15 11.08 -4.79
C LEU A 200 20.75 10.14 -5.84
N GLY A 201 21.50 10.67 -6.81
CA GLY A 201 22.18 9.87 -7.82
C GLY A 201 23.13 8.85 -7.17
N GLY A 202 23.06 7.60 -7.60
CA GLY A 202 23.87 6.50 -7.04
C GLY A 202 23.31 5.86 -5.76
N THR A 203 22.08 6.19 -5.34
CA THR A 203 21.41 5.54 -4.20
C THR A 203 21.33 4.02 -4.37
N LEU A 204 21.74 3.27 -3.34
CA LEU A 204 21.53 1.82 -3.24
C LEU A 204 20.17 1.56 -2.58
N GLY A 205 19.21 0.99 -3.30
CA GLY A 205 17.88 0.73 -2.78
C GLY A 205 17.61 -0.76 -2.55
N ILE A 206 16.89 -1.07 -1.48
CA ILE A 206 16.19 -2.35 -1.35
C ILE A 206 14.83 -2.18 -2.03
N ALA A 207 14.39 -3.11 -2.87
CA ALA A 207 13.09 -3.01 -3.53
C ALA A 207 12.34 -4.34 -3.51
N ILE A 208 11.01 -4.31 -3.39
CA ILE A 208 10.15 -5.50 -3.56
C ILE A 208 10.39 -6.09 -4.95
N ARG A 209 10.51 -7.42 -5.06
CA ARG A 209 10.66 -8.10 -6.34
C ARG A 209 9.54 -7.68 -7.31
N ARG A 210 9.93 -7.18 -8.49
CA ARG A 210 8.98 -6.88 -9.58
C ARG A 210 8.22 -8.16 -9.96
N GLY A 211 6.92 -8.01 -10.17
CA GLY A 211 6.07 -9.04 -10.75
C GLY A 211 5.42 -8.56 -12.04
N GLU A 212 4.78 -9.50 -12.72
CA GLU A 212 4.00 -9.26 -13.93
C GLU A 212 2.60 -9.81 -13.71
N ILE A 213 1.61 -9.05 -14.15
CA ILE A 213 0.19 -9.42 -14.07
C ILE A 213 -0.37 -9.29 -15.49
N THR A 214 -0.49 -10.42 -16.17
CA THR A 214 -1.00 -10.47 -17.54
C THR A 214 -2.45 -9.97 -17.58
N GLY A 215 -2.80 -9.14 -18.57
CA GLY A 215 -4.16 -8.60 -18.73
C GLY A 215 -4.52 -7.43 -17.79
N LEU A 216 -3.69 -7.11 -16.79
CA LEU A 216 -4.00 -6.01 -15.87
C LEU A 216 -4.16 -4.67 -16.60
N ARG A 217 -3.26 -4.34 -17.54
CA ARG A 217 -3.35 -3.07 -18.30
C ARG A 217 -4.70 -2.94 -19.00
N ASP A 218 -5.15 -4.01 -19.66
CA ASP A 218 -6.41 -4.01 -20.40
C ASP A 218 -7.61 -3.87 -19.47
N PHE A 219 -7.54 -4.45 -18.27
CA PHE A 219 -8.54 -4.26 -17.22
C PHE A 219 -8.54 -2.83 -16.66
N LEU A 220 -7.37 -2.21 -16.48
CA LEU A 220 -7.27 -0.82 -16.01
C LEU A 220 -7.89 0.16 -17.02
N LEU A 221 -7.75 -0.09 -18.33
CA LEU A 221 -8.38 0.70 -19.38
C LEU A 221 -9.91 0.63 -19.39
N GLN A 222 -10.48 -0.44 -18.85
CA GLN A 222 -11.93 -0.60 -18.72
C GLN A 222 -12.53 0.17 -17.54
N SER A 223 -11.72 0.92 -16.78
CA SER A 223 -12.20 1.75 -15.67
C SER A 223 -13.05 2.90 -16.21
N ARG A 224 -14.37 2.75 -16.24
CA ARG A 224 -15.31 3.78 -16.70
C ARG A 224 -16.10 4.39 -15.54
N PRO A 225 -16.33 5.71 -15.53
CA PRO A 225 -17.11 6.38 -14.51
C PRO A 225 -18.59 5.98 -14.61
N ASP A 226 -19.27 5.94 -13.47
CA ASP A 226 -20.71 5.69 -13.42
C ASP A 226 -21.45 7.04 -13.40
N LEU A 227 -22.22 7.29 -14.46
CA LEU A 227 -22.96 8.53 -14.67
C LEU A 227 -24.36 8.50 -14.04
N HIS A 228 -24.84 7.34 -13.60
CA HIS A 228 -26.22 7.16 -13.11
C HIS A 228 -26.34 7.22 -11.58
N HIS A 229 -25.24 6.99 -10.85
CA HIS A 229 -25.22 6.95 -9.38
C HIS A 229 -24.68 8.22 -8.69
N SER A 230 -24.45 9.32 -9.43
CA SER A 230 -23.81 10.53 -8.88
C SER A 230 -24.65 11.33 -7.87
N THR A 231 -25.92 10.98 -7.67
CA THR A 231 -26.87 11.82 -6.91
C THR A 231 -27.24 11.31 -5.52
N SER A 232 -26.85 10.10 -5.09
CA SER A 232 -27.40 9.50 -3.86
C SER A 232 -26.40 8.86 -2.88
N SER A 233 -25.14 8.61 -3.26
CA SER A 233 -24.14 8.03 -2.35
C SER A 233 -22.77 8.50 -2.79
N GLY A 234 -21.90 8.86 -1.84
CA GLY A 234 -20.65 9.60 -2.05
C GLY A 234 -19.87 9.30 -3.34
N ASN A 235 -19.24 10.35 -3.91
CA ASN A 235 -18.48 10.32 -5.15
C ASN A 235 -17.67 9.01 -5.34
N SER A 236 -18.09 8.18 -6.30
CA SER A 236 -17.37 6.98 -6.74
C SER A 236 -15.87 7.28 -6.92
N THR A 237 -15.00 6.42 -6.38
CA THR A 237 -13.54 6.57 -6.50
C THR A 237 -13.10 6.63 -7.97
N VAL A 238 -13.83 5.94 -8.87
CA VAL A 238 -13.59 6.01 -10.31
C VAL A 238 -13.86 7.41 -10.85
N ASN A 239 -14.94 8.05 -10.40
CA ASN A 239 -15.29 9.41 -10.83
C ASN A 239 -14.24 10.42 -10.35
N GLN A 240 -13.77 10.29 -9.10
CA GLN A 240 -12.71 11.16 -8.56
C GLN A 240 -11.39 10.99 -9.33
N PHE A 241 -11.01 9.75 -9.64
CA PHE A 241 -9.85 9.46 -10.49
C PHE A 241 -10.00 10.09 -11.87
N TRP A 242 -11.19 9.99 -12.47
CA TRP A 242 -11.47 10.53 -13.79
C TRP A 242 -11.36 12.06 -13.84
N GLU A 243 -11.99 12.74 -12.89
CA GLU A 243 -11.90 14.20 -12.72
C GLU A 243 -10.45 14.67 -12.53
N TYR A 244 -9.69 13.96 -11.70
CA TYR A 244 -8.27 14.26 -11.48
C TYR A 244 -7.42 14.03 -12.75
N THR A 245 -7.68 12.96 -13.48
CA THR A 245 -6.88 12.58 -14.66
C THR A 245 -7.11 13.54 -15.82
N PHE A 246 -8.37 13.90 -16.08
CA PHE A 246 -8.73 14.76 -17.21
C PHE A 246 -8.90 16.23 -16.84
N GLN A 247 -8.67 16.60 -15.57
CA GLN A 247 -8.79 17.98 -15.05
C GLN A 247 -10.18 18.60 -15.38
N CYS A 248 -11.23 17.80 -15.22
CA CYS A 248 -12.62 18.17 -15.49
C CYS A 248 -13.50 17.87 -14.26
N ARG A 249 -14.78 18.27 -14.31
CA ARG A 249 -15.79 17.94 -13.28
C ARG A 249 -17.03 17.32 -13.88
N PHE A 250 -17.60 16.29 -13.25
CA PHE A 250 -18.92 15.79 -13.62
C PHE A 250 -20.01 16.80 -13.25
N ALA A 251 -21.11 16.76 -13.98
CA ALA A 251 -22.25 17.62 -13.69
C ALA A 251 -23.01 17.13 -12.44
N PRO A 252 -23.46 18.04 -11.55
CA PRO A 252 -23.26 19.48 -11.60
C PRO A 252 -21.87 19.90 -11.06
N PRO A 253 -21.12 20.76 -11.77
CA PRO A 253 -19.83 21.23 -11.28
C PRO A 253 -20.03 22.27 -10.15
N PRO A 254 -18.98 22.56 -9.35
CA PRO A 254 -19.00 23.66 -8.39
C PRO A 254 -19.32 25.00 -9.05
N ALA A 255 -20.05 25.88 -8.35
CA ALA A 255 -20.39 27.20 -8.85
C ALA A 255 -19.13 28.01 -9.23
N GLY A 256 -19.14 28.65 -10.40
CA GLY A 256 -18.00 29.40 -10.91
C GLY A 256 -16.97 28.57 -11.68
N TRP A 257 -17.08 27.22 -11.72
CA TRP A 257 -16.12 26.36 -12.42
C TRP A 257 -16.12 26.59 -13.92
N VAL A 258 -17.30 26.59 -14.54
CA VAL A 258 -17.46 26.77 -15.99
C VAL A 258 -17.11 28.20 -16.38
N GLU A 259 -17.51 29.17 -15.56
CA GLU A 259 -17.21 30.59 -15.77
C GLU A 259 -15.71 30.89 -15.66
N ALA A 260 -14.97 30.11 -14.87
CA ALA A 260 -13.51 30.17 -14.80
C ALA A 260 -12.79 29.40 -15.92
N GLY A 261 -13.53 28.85 -16.90
CA GLY A 261 -12.98 28.08 -18.02
C GLY A 261 -12.75 26.59 -17.73
N GLY A 262 -13.31 26.06 -16.65
CA GLY A 262 -13.22 24.65 -16.29
C GLY A 262 -14.04 23.74 -17.21
N ALA A 263 -13.49 22.57 -17.54
CA ALA A 263 -14.13 21.59 -18.42
C ALA A 263 -15.12 20.68 -17.66
N ILE A 264 -16.14 20.19 -18.37
CA ILE A 264 -17.09 19.18 -17.89
C ILE A 264 -16.68 17.80 -18.40
N CYS A 265 -16.65 16.81 -17.51
CA CYS A 265 -16.36 15.43 -17.88
C CYS A 265 -17.55 14.80 -18.61
N THR A 266 -17.26 14.13 -19.72
CA THR A 266 -18.22 13.36 -20.54
C THR A 266 -18.30 11.89 -20.11
N GLY A 267 -17.24 11.37 -19.47
CA GLY A 267 -17.06 9.95 -19.17
C GLY A 267 -16.56 9.12 -20.36
N GLN A 268 -16.32 9.77 -21.50
CA GLN A 268 -15.87 9.15 -22.75
C GLN A 268 -14.46 9.60 -23.16
N GLU A 269 -13.79 10.34 -22.30
CA GLU A 269 -12.39 10.71 -22.47
C GLU A 269 -11.48 9.47 -22.63
N ASP A 270 -10.40 9.65 -23.37
CA ASP A 270 -9.51 8.56 -23.78
C ASP A 270 -8.33 8.43 -22.80
N LEU A 271 -8.39 7.42 -21.95
CA LEU A 271 -7.35 7.13 -20.95
C LEU A 271 -6.00 6.77 -21.59
N GLU A 272 -5.98 6.24 -22.82
CA GLU A 272 -4.71 5.84 -23.45
C GLU A 272 -3.87 7.04 -23.88
N LYS A 273 -4.50 8.21 -24.07
CA LYS A 273 -3.82 9.43 -24.50
C LYS A 273 -3.21 10.23 -23.37
N VAL A 274 -3.49 9.88 -22.11
CA VAL A 274 -2.99 10.60 -20.94
C VAL A 274 -1.81 9.86 -20.35
N GLU A 275 -0.69 10.55 -20.21
CA GLU A 275 0.47 10.03 -19.48
C GLU A 275 0.11 9.97 -17.99
N THR A 276 -0.12 8.76 -17.48
CA THR A 276 -0.47 8.52 -16.09
C THR A 276 0.34 7.36 -15.54
N GLU A 277 0.77 7.47 -14.28
CA GLU A 277 1.34 6.33 -13.56
C GLU A 277 0.31 5.19 -13.45
N PHE A 278 -0.98 5.49 -13.47
CA PHE A 278 -2.06 4.50 -13.36
C PHE A 278 -1.97 3.39 -14.42
N LEU A 279 -1.66 3.71 -15.68
CA LEU A 279 -1.56 2.71 -16.76
C LEU A 279 -0.17 2.11 -16.94
N ASP A 280 0.84 2.63 -16.23
CA ASP A 280 2.19 2.06 -16.28
C ASP A 280 2.25 0.75 -15.48
N VAL A 281 2.23 -0.37 -16.19
CA VAL A 281 2.37 -1.73 -15.64
C VAL A 281 3.80 -2.29 -15.79
N SER A 282 4.77 -1.45 -16.20
CA SER A 282 6.15 -1.90 -16.45
C SER A 282 6.93 -2.22 -15.18
N ASN A 283 6.49 -1.78 -14.01
CA ASN A 283 7.21 -1.95 -12.75
C ASN A 283 6.28 -2.26 -11.56
N LEU A 284 5.40 -3.24 -11.72
CA LEU A 284 4.47 -3.66 -10.65
C LEU A 284 5.25 -4.28 -9.48
N ARG A 285 5.07 -3.69 -8.29
CA ARG A 285 5.68 -4.17 -7.04
C ARG A 285 4.64 -4.28 -5.95
N SER A 286 4.19 -3.15 -5.42
CA SER A 286 3.14 -3.12 -4.39
C SER A 286 1.85 -3.78 -4.89
N GLU A 287 1.49 -3.52 -6.16
CA GLU A 287 0.37 -4.09 -6.88
C GLU A 287 0.49 -5.61 -6.98
N TYR A 288 1.69 -6.13 -7.23
CA TYR A 288 1.94 -7.55 -7.29
C TYR A 288 1.82 -8.23 -5.92
N ASN A 289 2.13 -7.51 -4.83
CA ASN A 289 1.87 -8.02 -3.49
C ASN A 289 0.37 -8.02 -3.16
N VAL A 290 -0.40 -7.00 -3.59
CA VAL A 290 -1.87 -7.01 -3.47
C VAL A 290 -2.45 -8.20 -4.22
N TYR A 291 -2.04 -8.40 -5.47
CA TYR A 291 -2.46 -9.54 -6.29
C TYR A 291 -2.18 -10.88 -5.61
N LYS A 292 -0.95 -11.10 -5.13
CA LYS A 292 -0.60 -12.33 -4.39
C LYS A 292 -1.35 -12.47 -3.06
N ALA A 293 -1.64 -11.38 -2.35
CA ALA A 293 -2.37 -11.45 -1.09
C ALA A 293 -3.81 -11.93 -1.31
N VAL A 294 -4.49 -11.42 -2.35
CA VAL A 294 -5.82 -11.90 -2.75
C VAL A 294 -5.75 -13.39 -3.12
N TYR A 295 -4.78 -13.77 -3.94
CA TYR A 295 -4.59 -15.18 -4.32
C TYR A 295 -4.27 -16.09 -3.13
N ALA A 296 -3.48 -15.61 -2.16
CA ALA A 296 -3.18 -16.38 -0.96
C ALA A 296 -4.45 -16.68 -0.14
N LEU A 297 -5.32 -15.68 0.04
CA LEU A 297 -6.62 -15.87 0.68
C LEU A 297 -7.52 -16.82 -0.13
N ALA A 298 -7.53 -16.69 -1.45
CA ALA A 298 -8.32 -17.55 -2.32
C ALA A 298 -7.85 -19.01 -2.27
N TYR A 299 -6.54 -19.26 -2.31
CA TYR A 299 -5.99 -20.62 -2.17
C TYR A 299 -6.22 -21.19 -0.77
N ALA A 300 -6.08 -20.39 0.29
CA ALA A 300 -6.38 -20.84 1.65
C ALA A 300 -7.87 -21.26 1.78
N LEU A 301 -8.78 -20.46 1.20
CA LEU A 301 -10.20 -20.79 1.15
C LEU A 301 -10.45 -22.05 0.31
N ASP A 302 -9.81 -22.18 -0.84
CA ASP A 302 -9.97 -23.33 -1.74
C ASP A 302 -9.48 -24.63 -1.09
N ASP A 303 -8.30 -24.61 -0.46
CA ASP A 303 -7.73 -25.73 0.31
C ASP A 303 -8.68 -26.15 1.44
N MET A 304 -9.29 -25.18 2.14
CA MET A 304 -10.26 -25.45 3.18
C MET A 304 -11.53 -26.11 2.63
N LEU A 305 -12.01 -25.72 1.45
CA LEU A 305 -13.22 -26.27 0.83
C LEU A 305 -12.99 -27.63 0.16
N GLN A 306 -11.79 -27.88 -0.33
CA GLN A 306 -11.37 -29.17 -0.90
C GLN A 306 -10.91 -30.17 0.18
N CYS A 307 -10.92 -29.77 1.44
CA CYS A 307 -10.52 -30.59 2.58
C CYS A 307 -11.30 -31.93 2.63
N GLU A 308 -10.54 -33.03 2.70
CA GLU A 308 -11.10 -34.37 2.89
C GLU A 308 -11.48 -34.61 4.36
N PRO A 309 -12.73 -35.03 4.67
CA PRO A 309 -13.14 -35.32 6.03
C PRO A 309 -12.20 -36.31 6.73
N GLY A 310 -11.68 -35.94 7.91
CA GLY A 310 -10.71 -36.73 8.67
C GLY A 310 -9.24 -36.40 8.39
N ARG A 311 -8.95 -35.46 7.49
CA ARG A 311 -7.62 -34.93 7.19
C ARG A 311 -7.51 -33.41 7.36
N GLY A 312 -8.54 -32.78 7.89
CA GLY A 312 -8.55 -31.32 8.05
C GLY A 312 -7.62 -30.82 9.15
N PRO A 313 -7.24 -29.53 9.11
CA PRO A 313 -6.27 -28.93 10.02
C PRO A 313 -6.85 -28.63 11.41
N PHE A 314 -8.17 -28.76 11.59
CA PHE A 314 -8.86 -28.40 12.84
C PHE A 314 -8.98 -29.58 13.81
N SER A 315 -9.39 -29.28 15.06
CA SER A 315 -9.55 -30.30 16.11
C SER A 315 -10.42 -31.48 15.64
N GLY A 316 -9.95 -32.70 15.90
CA GLY A 316 -10.61 -33.92 15.42
C GLY A 316 -10.46 -34.16 13.91
N ASN A 317 -9.49 -33.53 13.26
CA ASN A 317 -9.26 -33.56 11.80
C ASN A 317 -10.48 -33.13 10.99
N THR A 318 -11.21 -32.15 11.50
CA THR A 318 -12.42 -31.62 10.88
C THR A 318 -12.07 -30.60 9.79
N CYS A 319 -12.97 -30.44 8.82
CA CYS A 319 -12.86 -29.47 7.74
C CYS A 319 -13.76 -28.26 8.00
N GLY A 320 -13.39 -27.11 7.44
CA GLY A 320 -14.21 -25.90 7.46
C GLY A 320 -15.42 -26.01 6.50
N ASN A 321 -16.38 -25.08 6.64
CA ASN A 321 -17.55 -25.00 5.77
C ASN A 321 -17.93 -23.53 5.56
N LEU A 322 -18.30 -23.16 4.33
CA LEU A 322 -18.80 -21.83 3.96
C LEU A 322 -19.93 -21.32 4.86
N LYS A 323 -20.89 -22.17 5.25
CA LYS A 323 -22.08 -21.72 6.01
C LYS A 323 -21.78 -21.28 7.46
N GLY A 324 -20.61 -21.62 7.99
CA GLY A 324 -20.18 -21.26 9.34
C GLY A 324 -18.71 -20.82 9.36
N LEU A 325 -18.26 -20.21 8.27
CA LEU A 325 -16.88 -19.80 8.09
C LEU A 325 -16.53 -18.67 9.05
N GLU A 326 -15.51 -18.90 9.87
CA GLU A 326 -14.95 -17.90 10.77
C GLU A 326 -13.57 -17.43 10.25
N PRO A 327 -13.21 -16.14 10.37
CA PRO A 327 -11.96 -15.63 9.81
C PRO A 327 -10.68 -16.31 10.30
N TRP A 328 -10.67 -16.95 11.48
CA TRP A 328 -9.49 -17.67 11.99
C TRP A 328 -9.23 -19.00 11.25
N GLN A 329 -10.20 -19.49 10.48
CA GLN A 329 -10.11 -20.75 9.74
C GLN A 329 -9.35 -20.60 8.40
N VAL A 330 -9.14 -19.36 7.94
CA VAL A 330 -8.48 -18.99 6.68
C VAL A 330 -7.16 -18.28 6.99
#